data_AF-A0A831JXV2-F1
#
_entry.id   AF-A0A831JXV2-F1
#
_cell.length_a   1.000
_cell.length_b   1.000
_cell.length_c   1.000
_cell.angle_alpha   90.00
_cell.angle_beta   90.00
_cell.angle_gamma   90.00
#
_symmetry.space_group_name_H-M   'P 1'
#
loop_
_entity.id
_entity.type
_entity.pdbx_description
1 polymer ?
#
loop_
_entity_poly.entity_id
_entity_poly.type
_entity_poly.pdbx_seq_one_letter_code
_entity_poly.pdbx_strand_id
1 'polypeptide(L)' 'HTIDGFSGHADRRELMSYVARVKPRPERVITAHGEPQKCLDLASSIHKKFGLSTRAPNNLDAIRLK' A
#
# COMPACT_ATOMS: atom_id res chain seq x y z
N HIS A 1 -9.35 26.31 8.12
CA HIS A 1 -8.42 26.00 7.02
C HIS A 1 -7.64 24.75 7.38
N THR A 2 -7.64 23.72 6.53
CA THR A 2 -6.79 22.54 6.69
C THR A 2 -5.58 22.72 5.80
N ILE A 3 -4.38 22.59 6.35
CA ILE A 3 -3.14 22.63 5.56
C ILE A 3 -2.66 21.18 5.44
N ASP A 4 -2.91 20.59 4.28
CA ASP A 4 -2.40 19.26 3.94
C ASP A 4 -0.92 19.36 3.50
N GLY A 5 -0.06 18.52 4.06
CA GLY A 5 1.39 18.51 3.79
C GLY A 5 2.31 18.45 5.03
N PHE A 6 1.76 18.64 6.24
CA PHE A 6 2.48 18.49 7.51
C PHE A 6 2.10 17.23 8.30
N SER A 7 1.32 16.32 7.70
CA SER A 7 0.82 15.10 8.36
C SER A 7 1.93 14.07 8.64
N GLY A 8 3.10 14.19 8.02
CA GLY A 8 4.18 13.21 8.10
C GLY A 8 3.88 11.88 7.40
N HIS A 9 2.73 11.76 6.73
CA HIS A 9 2.37 10.59 5.94
C HIS A 9 2.76 10.80 4.47
N ALA A 10 3.28 9.73 3.86
CA ALA A 10 3.59 9.72 2.44
C ALA A 10 2.29 9.79 1.62
N ASP A 11 2.27 10.70 0.65
CA ASP A 11 1.15 10.85 -0.27
C ASP A 11 1.05 9.63 -1.20
N ARG A 12 -0.10 9.51 -1.87
CA ARG A 12 -0.37 8.41 -2.80
C ARG A 12 0.73 8.24 -3.86
N ARG A 13 1.27 9.34 -4.40
CA ARG A 13 2.34 9.31 -5.41
C ARG A 13 3.66 8.81 -4.82
N GLU A 14 3.95 9.19 -3.59
CA GLU A 14 5.15 8.79 -2.87
C GLU A 14 5.09 7.31 -2.53
N LEU A 15 3.95 6.80 -2.04
CA LEU A 15 3.75 5.36 -1.78
C LEU A 15 3.93 4.51 -3.04
N MET A 16 3.38 4.94 -4.18
CA MET A 16 3.57 4.24 -5.46
C MET A 16 5.04 4.30 -5.92
N SER A 17 5.73 5.40 -5.64
CA SER A 17 7.14 5.56 -5.98
C SER A 17 8.05 4.74 -5.07
N TYR A 18 7.68 4.58 -3.80
CA TYR A 18 8.35 3.71 -2.85
C TYR A 18 8.33 2.26 -3.34
N VAL A 19 7.16 1.74 -3.71
CA VAL A 19 7.01 0.38 -4.27
C VAL A 19 7.78 0.21 -5.59
N ALA A 20 7.90 1.27 -6.40
CA ALA A 20 8.69 1.21 -7.63
C ALA A 20 10.21 1.12 -7.37
N ARG A 21 10.70 1.72 -6.28
CA ARG A 21 12.13 1.86 -5.98
C ARG A 21 12.68 0.76 -5.06
N VAL A 22 11.82 0.09 -4.30
CA VAL A 22 12.25 -0.92 -3.33
C VAL A 22 13.01 -2.07 -4.02
N LYS A 23 14.16 -2.46 -3.44
CA LYS A 23 15.00 -3.55 -3.92
C LYS A 23 15.47 -4.41 -2.73
N PRO A 24 15.47 -5.76 -2.85
CA PRO A 24 14.95 -6.56 -3.95
C PRO A 24 13.44 -6.38 -4.14
N ARG A 25 12.95 -6.68 -5.35
CA ARG A 25 11.54 -6.50 -5.69
C ARG A 25 10.69 -7.46 -4.84
N PRO A 26 9.72 -6.97 -4.06
CA PRO A 26 8.91 -7.81 -3.19
C PRO A 26 8.00 -8.71 -4.02
N GLU A 27 7.81 -9.94 -3.58
CA GLU A 27 6.85 -10.87 -4.19
C GLU A 27 5.39 -10.54 -3.80
N ARG A 28 5.22 -9.98 -2.60
CA ARG A 28 3.91 -9.62 -2.05
C ARG A 28 3.97 -8.30 -1.30
N VAL A 29 2.94 -7.48 -1.45
CA VAL A 29 2.76 -6.20 -0.75
C VAL A 29 1.48 -6.24 0.07
N ILE A 30 1.54 -5.86 1.34
CA ILE A 30 0.37 -5.82 2.22
C ILE A 30 0.10 -4.36 2.56
N THR A 31 -1.09 -3.85 2.22
CA THR A 31 -1.51 -2.49 2.57
C THR A 31 -2.30 -2.54 3.88
N ALA A 32 -1.96 -1.64 4.80
CA ALA A 32 -2.58 -1.53 6.11
C ALA A 32 -2.60 -0.06 6.54
N HIS A 33 -3.12 0.21 7.74
CA HIS A 33 -3.09 1.53 8.38
C HIS A 33 -3.63 2.66 7.48
N GLY A 34 -4.90 2.53 7.10
CA GLY A 34 -5.66 3.52 6.37
C GLY A 34 -7.14 3.17 6.40
N GLU A 35 -7.99 4.04 5.87
CA GLU A 35 -9.39 3.71 5.68
C GLU A 35 -9.52 2.47 4.78
N PRO A 36 -10.47 1.55 5.05
CA PRO A 36 -10.59 0.29 4.32
C PRO A 36 -10.60 0.47 2.80
N GLN A 37 -11.35 1.46 2.32
CA GLN A 37 -11.45 1.76 0.89
C GLN A 37 -10.12 2.24 0.29
N LYS A 38 -9.35 3.05 1.03
CA LYS A 38 -8.04 3.56 0.59
C LYS A 38 -7.00 2.44 0.55
N CYS A 39 -7.01 1.52 1.52
CA CYS A 39 -6.13 0.36 1.53
C CYS A 39 -6.40 -0.58 0.35
N LEU A 40 -7.68 -0.82 0.01
CA LEU A 40 -8.10 -1.62 -1.14
C LEU A 40 -7.76 -0.95 -2.49
N ASP A 41 -7.97 0.37 -2.60
CA ASP A 41 -7.60 1.13 -3.81
C ASP A 41 -6.08 1.10 -4.06
N LEU A 42 -5.30 1.31 -3.00
CA LEU A 42 -3.84 1.29 -3.09
C LEU A 42 -3.33 -0.11 -3.47
N ALA A 43 -3.85 -1.16 -2.84
CA ALA A 43 -3.53 -2.55 -3.18
C ALA A 43 -3.85 -2.82 -4.66
N SER A 44 -5.07 -2.52 -5.10
CA SER A 44 -5.49 -2.72 -6.49
C SER A 44 -4.61 -1.95 -7.48
N SER A 45 -4.20 -0.74 -7.12
CA SER A 45 -3.33 0.10 -7.96
C SER A 45 -1.91 -0.43 -8.06
N ILE A 46 -1.35 -0.93 -6.96
CA ILE A 46 -0.04 -1.58 -6.95
C ILE A 46 -0.07 -2.86 -7.79
N HIS A 47 -1.14 -3.67 -7.66
CA HIS A 47 -1.32 -4.88 -8.46
C HIS A 47 -1.42 -4.56 -9.96
N LYS A 48 -2.25 -3.60 -10.35
CA LYS A 48 -2.41 -3.20 -11.76
C LYS A 48 -1.13 -2.63 -12.37
N LYS A 49 -0.41 -1.79 -11.62
CA LYS A 49 0.77 -1.09 -12.15
C LYS A 49 2.02 -1.96 -12.17
N PHE A 50 2.22 -2.78 -11.14
CA PHE A 50 3.43 -3.56 -11.00
C PHE A 50 3.21 -5.07 -11.22
N GLY A 51 1.98 -5.58 -11.23
CA GLY A 51 1.74 -7.03 -11.32
C GLY A 51 2.12 -7.81 -10.07
N LEU A 52 2.27 -7.13 -8.92
CA LEU A 52 2.63 -7.74 -7.64
C LEU A 52 1.41 -8.30 -6.92
N SER A 53 1.57 -9.37 -6.14
CA SER A 53 0.49 -9.85 -5.27
C SER A 53 0.25 -8.84 -4.16
N THR A 54 -0.96 -8.29 -4.06
CA THR A 54 -1.31 -7.30 -3.02
C THR A 54 -2.46 -7.77 -2.15
N ARG A 55 -2.42 -7.47 -0.84
CA ARG A 55 -3.55 -7.74 0.07
C ARG A 55 -3.79 -6.58 1.04
N ALA A 56 -5.05 -6.31 1.33
CA ALA A 56 -5.50 -5.44 2.40
C ALA A 56 -6.28 -6.29 3.43
N PRO A 57 -5.63 -6.86 4.45
CA PRO A 57 -6.29 -7.70 5.45
C PRO A 57 -7.18 -6.86 6.36
N ASN A 58 -8.24 -7.47 6.87
CA ASN A 58 -9.03 -6.93 7.98
C ASN A 58 -8.36 -7.27 9.30
N ASN A 59 -8.78 -6.58 10.37
CA ASN A 59 -8.39 -6.97 11.72
C ASN A 59 -8.83 -8.42 11.98
N LEU A 60 -7.93 -9.22 12.57
CA LEU A 60 -8.06 -10.67 12.81
C LEU A 60 -7.86 -11.58 11.58
N ASP A 61 -7.57 -11.04 10.39
CA ASP A 61 -7.12 -11.87 9.27
C ASP A 61 -5.69 -12.39 9.50
N ALA A 62 -5.42 -13.62 9.08
CA ALA A 62 -4.08 -14.21 9.09
C ALA A 62 -3.57 -14.43 7.65
N ILE A 63 -2.38 -13.90 7.34
CA ILE A 63 -1.72 -14.12 6.05
C ILE A 63 -0.54 -15.07 6.27
N ARG A 64 -0.58 -16.24 5.63
CA ARG A 64 0.57 -17.14 5.58
C ARG A 64 1.61 -16.63 4.58
N LEU A 65 2.79 -16.31 5.10
CA LEU A 65 4.01 -16.10 4.32
C LEU A 65 4.72 -17.47 4.24
N LYS A 66 5.14 -17.88 3.05
CA LYS A 66 5.93 -19.09 2.82
C LYS A 66 7.30 -18.65 2.35
#